data_AF-A0A921AVE2-F1
#
_entry.id   AF-A0A921AVE2-F1
#
_cell.length_a   1.000
_cell.length_b   1.000
_cell.length_c   1.000
_cell.angle_alpha   90.00
_cell.angle_beta   90.00
_cell.angle_gamma   90.00
#
_symmetry.space_group_name_H-M   'P 1'
#
loop_
_entity.id
_entity.type
_entity.pdbx_description
1 polymer ?
#
loop_
_entity_poly.entity_id
_entity_poly.type
_entity_poly.pdbx_seq_one_letter_code
_entity_poly.pdbx_strand_id
1 'polypeptide(L)'
;MNTIKTLPEFAALSELEINAALDAYDDSVEEEHSSCGGGEENEPAPASPVVAEVFRLIRAYTDRMNALIVEAREKNRELPENFLADMLAYEPEAPIERVAFDFVTDAVLDEEEDDGN
;
A
#
# COMPACT_ATOMS: atom_id res chain seq x y z
N MET A 1 0.79 -19.26 4.36
CA MET A 1 0.85 -17.79 4.43
C MET A 1 -0.58 -17.28 4.40
N ASN A 2 -1.01 -16.50 5.40
CA ASN A 2 -2.30 -15.81 5.30
C ASN A 2 -2.18 -14.82 4.15
N THR A 3 -2.73 -15.17 2.99
CA THR A 3 -2.76 -14.30 1.82
C THR A 3 -3.67 -13.14 2.16
N ILE A 4 -3.11 -11.93 2.13
CA ILE A 4 -3.91 -10.71 2.21
C ILE A 4 -4.75 -10.72 0.94
N LYS A 5 -6.07 -10.72 1.11
CA LYS A 5 -7.01 -10.79 0.00
C LYS A 5 -7.88 -9.57 -0.03
N THR A 6 -8.17 -9.12 -1.24
CA THR A 6 -9.17 -8.11 -1.51
C THR A 6 -10.58 -8.68 -1.38
N LEU A 7 -11.58 -7.81 -1.21
CA LEU A 7 -12.97 -8.20 -1.28
C LEU A 7 -13.33 -8.60 -2.73
N PRO A 8 -14.19 -9.61 -2.92
CA PRO A 8 -14.52 -10.14 -4.24
C PRO A 8 -15.19 -9.10 -5.16
N GLU A 9 -15.82 -8.07 -4.60
CA GLU A 9 -16.40 -6.95 -5.35
C GLU A 9 -15.35 -6.08 -6.05
N PHE A 10 -14.16 -5.94 -5.47
CA PHE A 10 -13.05 -5.18 -6.05
C PHE A 10 -12.08 -6.06 -6.86
N ALA A 11 -12.07 -7.38 -6.61
CA ALA A 11 -11.25 -8.33 -7.37
C ALA A 11 -11.60 -8.37 -8.87
N ALA A 12 -12.84 -8.02 -9.23
CA ALA A 12 -13.32 -8.00 -10.61
C ALA A 12 -13.02 -6.67 -11.33
N LEU A 13 -12.53 -5.65 -10.62
CA LEU A 13 -12.19 -4.37 -11.21
C LEU A 13 -10.92 -4.47 -12.05
N SER A 14 -10.90 -3.72 -13.14
CA SER A 14 -9.70 -3.57 -13.95
C SER A 14 -8.69 -2.64 -13.28
N GLU A 15 -7.41 -2.84 -13.57
CA GLU A 15 -6.33 -1.97 -13.09
C GLU A 15 -6.55 -0.50 -13.50
N LEU A 16 -7.13 -0.28 -14.68
CA LEU A 16 -7.47 1.06 -15.17
C LEU A 16 -8.53 1.75 -14.31
N GLU A 17 -9.54 1.03 -13.83
CA GLU A 17 -10.56 1.58 -12.93
C GLU A 17 -9.97 1.88 -11.54
N ILE A 18 -9.05 1.04 -11.08
CA ILE A 18 -8.37 1.22 -9.80
C ILE A 18 -7.46 2.45 -9.87
N ASN A 19 -6.63 2.57 -10.90
CA ASN A 19 -5.76 3.74 -11.11
C ASN A 19 -6.57 5.00 -11.33
N ALA A 20 -7.64 4.97 -12.12
CA ALA A 20 -8.51 6.15 -12.29
C ALA A 20 -9.14 6.60 -10.96
N ALA A 21 -9.45 5.67 -10.05
CA ALA A 21 -9.96 6.02 -8.72
C ALA A 21 -8.86 6.60 -7.81
N LEU A 22 -7.62 6.12 -7.94
CA LEU A 22 -6.45 6.66 -7.23
C LEU A 22 -6.05 8.04 -7.76
N ASP A 23 -5.99 8.23 -9.07
CA ASP A 23 -5.73 9.52 -9.72
C ASP A 23 -6.80 10.55 -9.30
N ALA A 24 -8.07 10.18 -9.30
CA ALA A 24 -9.15 11.06 -8.84
C ALA A 24 -9.06 11.40 -7.35
N TYR A 25 -8.53 10.48 -6.52
CA TYR A 25 -8.24 10.76 -5.13
C TYR A 25 -7.05 11.73 -5.01
N ASP A 26 -6.00 11.53 -5.80
CA ASP A 26 -4.81 12.41 -5.85
C ASP A 26 -5.20 13.84 -6.26
N ASP A 27 -5.98 13.99 -7.33
CA ASP A 27 -6.55 15.28 -7.73
C ASP A 27 -7.35 15.94 -6.59
N SER A 28 -8.12 15.14 -5.82
CA SER A 28 -8.92 15.66 -4.71
C SER A 28 -8.08 16.13 -3.51
N VAL A 29 -6.95 15.46 -3.21
CA VAL A 29 -6.03 15.91 -2.17
C VAL A 29 -5.27 17.15 -2.61
N GLU A 30 -4.79 17.20 -3.85
CA GLU A 30 -4.06 18.36 -4.38
C GLU A 30 -4.94 19.61 -4.47
N GLU A 31 -6.22 19.45 -4.83
CA GLU A 31 -7.19 20.55 -4.91
C GLU A 31 -7.55 21.11 -3.51
N GLU A 32 -7.62 20.25 -2.48
CA GLU A 32 -7.81 20.68 -1.09
C GLU A 32 -6.58 21.46 -0.57
N HIS A 33 -5.36 21.01 -0.91
CA HIS A 33 -4.13 21.69 -0.53
C HIS A 33 -3.89 23.03 -1.27
N SER A 34 -4.50 23.21 -2.44
CA SER A 34 -4.43 24.46 -3.21
C SER A 34 -5.41 25.54 -2.74
N SER A 35 -6.38 25.19 -1.90
CA SER A 35 -7.32 26.15 -1.30
C SER A 35 -6.72 26.77 -0.03
N CYS A 36 -5.92 27.83 -0.21
CA CYS A 36 -5.40 28.66 0.87
C CYS A 36 -6.57 29.25 1.71
N GLY A 37 -6.89 28.61 2.84
CA GLY A 37 -7.89 29.11 3.77
C GLY A 37 -8.24 28.09 4.85
N GLY A 38 -7.54 28.16 5.99
CA GLY A 38 -7.63 27.20 7.08
C GLY A 38 -9.06 26.84 7.50
N GLY A 39 -9.26 25.55 7.78
CA GLY A 39 -10.50 25.04 8.34
C GLY A 39 -10.54 23.52 8.35
N GLU A 40 -10.19 22.94 9.49
CA GLU A 40 -10.31 21.53 9.87
C GLU A 40 -9.40 20.51 9.17
N GLU A 41 -8.79 19.70 10.02
CA GLU A 41 -7.99 18.50 9.75
C GLU A 41 -8.88 17.39 9.15
N ASN A 42 -9.61 17.69 8.07
CA ASN A 42 -10.33 16.67 7.34
C ASN A 42 -9.27 15.88 6.56
N GLU A 43 -8.82 14.78 7.16
CA GLU A 43 -8.27 13.68 6.36
C GLU A 43 -9.20 13.50 5.16
N PRO A 44 -8.68 13.60 3.92
CA PRO A 44 -9.50 13.46 2.73
C PRO A 44 -10.13 12.08 2.82
N ALA A 45 -11.42 12.05 3.13
CA ALA A 45 -12.11 10.78 3.25
C ALA A 45 -12.04 10.11 1.87
N PRO A 46 -11.62 8.84 1.77
CA PRO A 46 -11.58 8.17 0.48
C PRO A 46 -13.01 8.13 -0.08
N ALA A 47 -13.31 9.07 -0.98
CA ALA A 47 -14.64 9.22 -1.55
C ALA A 47 -15.03 7.98 -2.37
N SER A 48 -14.02 7.25 -2.84
CA SER A 48 -14.18 6.00 -3.58
C SER A 48 -13.97 4.78 -2.68
N PRO A 49 -14.89 3.80 -2.66
CA PRO A 49 -14.72 2.55 -1.95
C PRO A 49 -13.53 1.74 -2.47
N VAL A 50 -13.14 1.94 -3.74
CA VAL A 50 -11.96 1.31 -4.36
C VAL A 50 -10.68 1.79 -3.67
N VAL A 51 -10.56 3.11 -3.49
CA VAL A 51 -9.41 3.74 -2.83
C VAL A 51 -9.32 3.26 -1.39
N ALA A 52 -10.44 3.24 -0.66
CA ALA A 52 -10.49 2.72 0.70
C ALA A 52 -9.99 1.26 0.79
N GLU A 53 -10.35 0.41 -0.17
CA GLU A 53 -9.86 -0.96 -0.23
C GLU A 53 -8.37 -1.06 -0.55
N VAL A 54 -7.85 -0.24 -1.49
CA VAL A 54 -6.42 -0.16 -1.77
C VAL A 54 -5.65 0.22 -0.50
N PHE A 55 -6.06 1.27 0.21
CA PHE A 55 -5.44 1.68 1.47
C PHE A 55 -5.51 0.60 2.55
N ARG A 56 -6.62 -0.15 2.62
CA ARG A 56 -6.75 -1.30 3.54
C ARG A 56 -5.73 -2.39 3.20
N LEU A 57 -5.53 -2.68 1.91
CA LEU A 57 -4.57 -3.68 1.44
C LEU A 57 -3.13 -3.21 1.72
N ILE A 58 -2.79 -1.97 1.39
CA ILE A 58 -1.48 -1.34 1.70
C ILE A 58 -1.18 -1.51 3.19
N ARG A 59 -2.07 -1.05 4.08
CA ARG A 59 -1.90 -1.17 5.54
C ARG A 59 -1.72 -2.62 5.98
N ALA A 60 -2.51 -3.55 5.43
CA ALA A 60 -2.38 -4.97 5.78
C ALA A 60 -1.02 -5.55 5.35
N TYR A 61 -0.51 -5.16 4.18
CA TYR A 61 0.82 -5.57 3.71
C TYR A 61 1.92 -4.97 4.59
N THR A 62 1.85 -3.67 4.88
CA THR A 62 2.78 -2.97 5.77
C THR A 62 2.78 -3.55 7.19
N ASP A 63 1.61 -3.77 7.79
CA ASP A 63 1.49 -4.37 9.12
C ASP A 63 2.09 -5.77 9.18
N ARG A 64 1.91 -6.54 8.10
CA ARG A 64 2.49 -7.88 8.00
C ARG A 64 4.01 -7.84 7.88
N MET A 65 4.57 -6.92 7.10
CA MET A 65 6.03 -6.72 7.06
C MET A 65 6.55 -6.30 8.43
N ASN A 66 5.93 -5.31 9.06
CA ASN A 66 6.29 -4.85 10.39
C ASN A 66 6.25 -5.98 11.41
N ALA A 67 5.21 -6.82 11.39
CA ALA A 67 5.13 -7.99 12.26
C ALA A 67 6.27 -8.98 12.00
N LEU A 68 6.67 -9.20 10.74
CA LEU A 68 7.80 -10.08 10.39
C LEU A 68 9.14 -9.49 10.83
N ILE A 69 9.33 -8.18 10.70
CA ILE A 69 10.51 -7.44 11.19
C ILE A 69 10.59 -7.54 12.72
N VAL A 70 9.48 -7.31 13.42
CA VAL A 70 9.40 -7.42 14.87
C VAL A 70 9.67 -8.86 15.31
N GLU A 71 9.06 -9.86 14.67
CA GLU A 71 9.28 -11.27 15.02
C GLU A 71 10.75 -11.69 14.81
N ALA A 72 11.38 -11.23 13.72
CA ALA A 72 12.79 -11.47 13.45
C ALA A 72 13.67 -10.86 14.56
N ARG A 73 13.41 -9.59 14.91
CA ARG A 73 14.09 -8.88 16.00
C ARG A 73 13.92 -9.58 17.34
N GLU A 74 12.70 -9.99 17.70
CA GLU A 74 12.42 -10.71 18.95
C GLU A 74 13.15 -12.05 19.03
N LYS A 75 13.30 -12.74 17.90
CA LYS A 75 14.04 -14.01 17.81
C LYS A 75 15.56 -13.83 17.73
N ASN A 76 16.10 -12.60 17.80
CA ASN A 76 17.50 -12.26 17.50
C ASN A 76 17.99 -12.91 16.20
N ARG A 77 17.10 -13.02 15.21
CA ARG A 77 17.43 -13.51 13.88
C ARG A 77 17.47 -12.30 12.97
N GLU A 78 18.51 -12.25 12.13
CA GLU A 78 18.49 -11.37 10.98
C GLU A 78 17.27 -11.75 10.11
N LEU A 79 16.62 -10.73 9.52
CA LEU A 79 15.64 -11.00 8.48
C LEU A 79 16.32 -11.88 7.43
N PRO A 80 15.63 -12.91 6.90
CA PRO A 80 16.22 -13.74 5.87
C PRO A 80 16.75 -12.84 4.75
N GLU A 81 17.96 -13.10 4.25
CA GLU A 81 18.56 -12.29 3.16
C GLU A 81 17.63 -12.24 1.93
N ASN A 82 16.82 -13.28 1.74
CA ASN A 82 15.82 -13.38 0.68
C ASN A 82 14.44 -12.88 1.11
N PHE A 83 14.26 -12.21 2.25
CA PHE A 83 12.95 -11.78 2.73
C PHE A 83 12.29 -10.79 1.75
N LEU A 84 13.04 -9.76 1.36
CA LEU A 84 12.62 -8.81 0.34
C LEU A 84 12.44 -9.50 -1.02
N ALA A 85 13.35 -10.39 -1.39
CA ALA A 85 13.24 -11.13 -2.65
C ALA A 85 12.01 -12.06 -2.70
N ASP A 86 11.69 -12.76 -1.62
CA ASP A 86 10.53 -13.64 -1.48
C ASP A 86 9.24 -12.81 -1.42
N MET A 87 9.31 -11.61 -0.84
CA MET A 87 8.21 -10.66 -0.89
C MET A 87 8.00 -10.16 -2.31
N LEU A 88 9.00 -9.60 -2.98
CA LEU A 88 8.94 -9.09 -4.36
C LEU A 88 8.56 -10.18 -5.37
N ALA A 89 8.90 -11.45 -5.10
CA ALA A 89 8.49 -12.59 -5.90
C ALA A 89 7.00 -12.96 -5.72
N TYR A 90 6.33 -12.43 -4.70
CA TYR A 90 4.90 -12.60 -4.51
C TYR A 90 4.13 -11.73 -5.50
N GLU A 91 3.55 -12.36 -6.52
CA GLU A 91 2.65 -11.69 -7.46
C GLU A 91 1.19 -11.94 -7.05
N PRO A 92 0.43 -10.91 -6.63
CA PRO A 92 -0.98 -11.06 -6.34
C PRO A 92 -1.80 -11.44 -7.58
N GLU A 93 -2.90 -12.19 -7.39
CA GLU A 93 -3.76 -12.60 -8.51
C GLU A 93 -4.74 -11.50 -8.93
N ALA A 94 -5.25 -10.72 -7.98
CA ALA A 94 -6.22 -9.66 -8.28
C ALA A 94 -5.54 -8.35 -8.67
N PRO A 95 -6.06 -7.60 -9.67
CA PRO A 95 -5.48 -6.32 -10.09
C PRO A 95 -5.32 -5.32 -8.94
N ILE A 96 -6.32 -5.19 -8.08
CA ILE A 96 -6.27 -4.28 -6.92
C ILE A 96 -5.22 -4.68 -5.88
N GLU A 97 -4.98 -5.98 -5.73
CA GLU A 97 -3.95 -6.48 -4.82
C GLU A 97 -2.56 -6.18 -5.39
N ARG A 98 -2.39 -6.28 -6.72
CA ARG A 98 -1.14 -5.91 -7.40
C ARG A 98 -0.80 -4.44 -7.20
N VAL A 99 -1.76 -3.56 -7.46
CA VAL A 99 -1.58 -2.11 -7.26
C VAL A 99 -1.18 -1.83 -5.81
N ALA A 100 -1.94 -2.34 -4.83
CA ALA A 100 -1.63 -2.12 -3.42
C ALA A 100 -0.27 -2.71 -3.00
N PHE A 101 0.11 -3.85 -3.56
CA PHE A 101 1.39 -4.50 -3.30
C PHE A 101 2.55 -3.68 -3.89
N ASP A 102 2.39 -3.21 -5.13
CA ASP A 102 3.36 -2.38 -5.85
C ASP A 102 3.68 -1.11 -5.06
N PHE A 103 2.65 -0.39 -4.58
CA PHE A 103 2.83 0.78 -3.69
C PHE A 103 3.66 0.49 -2.44
N VAL A 104 3.42 -0.65 -1.79
CA VAL A 104 4.15 -1.01 -0.56
C VAL A 104 5.58 -1.39 -0.89
N THR A 105 5.79 -2.15 -1.96
CA THR A 105 7.13 -2.55 -2.37
C THR A 105 7.96 -1.38 -2.88
N ASP A 106 7.35 -0.45 -3.60
CA ASP A 106 7.99 0.77 -4.08
C ASP A 106 8.46 1.64 -2.90
N ALA A 107 7.57 1.87 -1.93
CA ALA A 107 7.92 2.60 -0.70
C ALA A 107 9.07 1.93 0.09
N VAL A 108 9.10 0.59 0.16
CA VAL A 108 10.16 -0.15 0.84
C VAL A 108 11.48 -0.08 0.07
N LEU A 109 11.43 -0.10 -1.27
CA LEU A 109 12.62 0.05 -2.11
C LEU A 109 13.18 1.46 -2.02
N ASP A 110 12.32 2.49 -2.01
CA ASP A 110 12.70 3.88 -1.81
C ASP A 110 13.38 4.09 -0.44
N GLU A 111 12.88 3.45 0.64
CA GLU A 111 13.53 3.51 1.95
C GLU A 111 14.93 2.84 1.97
N GLU A 112 15.15 1.77 1.20
CA GLU A 112 16.47 1.11 1.09
C GLU A 112 17.47 1.97 0.29
N GLU A 113 17.01 2.78 -0.66
CA GLU A 113 17.89 3.69 -1.43
C GLU A 113 18.34 4.93 -0.64
N ASP A 114 17.67 5.29 0.47
CA ASP A 114 18.02 6.44 1.32
C ASP A 114 19.09 6.12 2.39
N ASP A 115 19.37 4.85 2.68
CA ASP A 115 20.46 4.42 3.60
C ASP A 115 21.87 4.51 2.94
N GLY A 116 21.97 5.26 1.83
CA GLY A 116 23.15 5.44 0.99
C GLY A 116 23.96 6.72 1.21
N ASN A 117 23.97 7.33 2.41
CA ASN A 117 24.86 8.47 2.73
C ASN A 117 25.64 8.37 4.04
#